data_AF-X6EKS1-F1
#
_entry.id   AF-X6EKS1-F1
#
_cell.length_a   1.000
_cell.length_b   1.000
_cell.length_c   1.000
_cell.angle_alpha   90.00
_cell.angle_beta   90.00
_cell.angle_gamma   90.00
#
_symmetry.space_group_name_H-M   'P 1'
#
loop_
_entity.id
_entity.type
_entity.pdbx_description
1 polymer ?
#
loop_
_entity_poly.entity_id
_entity_poly.type
_entity_poly.pdbx_seq_one_letter_code
_entity_poly.pdbx_strand_id
1 'polypeptide(L)'
;MTLSGAWDKLRTDPIIRMMVMAIAFYGMSTFEGPMMSIKTVNSLSHYTDWTIGHVHSGALGWVGMISFGAIYFMVPKLWNRERLYSLRLVTWHFWLATLGIVVYASVMWVSGIMQGLMWREYDEQGFLVYSFAETVAAMHPYYVMRAIGGAMYLSGALIMAWNVAMTILGYRREEDPMPGSVPALQLAR
;
A
#
# COMPACT_ATOMS: atom_id res chain seq x y z
N MET A 1 19.72 0.88 -0.98
CA MET A 1 21.14 0.48 -1.03
C MET A 1 21.53 -0.47 0.12
N THR A 2 20.96 -0.34 1.32
CA THR A 2 21.23 -1.23 2.47
C THR A 2 20.96 -2.72 2.20
N LEU A 3 19.98 -3.04 1.34
CA LEU A 3 19.67 -4.41 0.92
C LEU A 3 20.57 -4.95 -0.21
N SER A 4 21.54 -4.17 -0.68
CA SER A 4 22.47 -4.64 -1.72
C SER A 4 23.21 -5.89 -1.24
N GLY A 5 23.16 -6.96 -2.03
CA GLY A 5 23.72 -8.27 -1.66
C GLY A 5 22.80 -9.17 -0.83
N ALA A 6 21.62 -8.70 -0.39
CA ALA A 6 20.64 -9.47 0.39
C ALA A 6 19.25 -9.51 -0.28
N TRP A 7 19.19 -9.35 -1.60
CA TRP A 7 17.94 -9.34 -2.38
C TRP A 7 17.25 -10.70 -2.42
N ASP A 8 17.98 -11.78 -2.18
CA ASP A 8 17.45 -13.14 -2.01
C ASP A 8 16.42 -13.21 -0.86
N LYS A 9 16.64 -12.42 0.20
CA LYS A 9 15.71 -12.34 1.35
C LYS A 9 14.34 -11.81 0.99
N LEU A 10 14.21 -11.09 -0.12
CA LEU A 10 12.90 -10.67 -0.61
C LEU A 10 12.01 -11.86 -0.93
N ARG A 11 12.57 -13.02 -1.30
CA ARG A 11 11.79 -14.23 -1.58
C ARG A 11 11.45 -15.02 -0.32
N THR A 12 12.19 -14.86 0.76
CA THR A 12 12.04 -15.71 1.96
C THR A 12 11.41 -14.99 3.14
N ASP A 13 11.59 -13.68 3.27
CA ASP A 13 11.10 -12.89 4.41
C ASP A 13 10.03 -11.88 3.97
N PRO A 14 8.75 -12.11 4.31
CA PRO A 14 7.66 -11.20 3.96
C PRO A 14 7.71 -9.87 4.70
N ILE A 15 8.40 -9.78 5.85
CA ILE A 15 8.61 -8.52 6.57
C ILE A 15 9.53 -7.62 5.75
N ILE A 16 10.63 -8.16 5.23
CA ILE A 16 11.54 -7.43 4.33
C ILE A 16 10.80 -6.99 3.07
N ARG A 17 9.92 -7.84 2.50
CA ARG A 17 9.06 -7.43 1.36
C ARG A 17 8.24 -6.19 1.68
N MET A 18 7.59 -6.15 2.84
CA MET A 18 6.82 -4.97 3.27
C MET A 18 7.69 -3.72 3.37
N MET A 19 8.86 -3.82 4.00
CA MET A 19 9.77 -2.67 4.16
C MET A 19 10.31 -2.15 2.82
N VAL A 20 10.64 -3.05 1.89
CA VAL A 20 11.06 -2.66 0.52
C VAL A 20 9.93 -1.98 -0.23
N MET A 21 8.72 -2.53 -0.17
CA MET A 21 7.56 -1.93 -0.81
C MET A 21 7.25 -0.56 -0.23
N ALA A 22 7.42 -0.39 1.09
CA ALA A 22 7.28 0.90 1.75
C ALA A 22 8.19 1.95 1.14
N ILE A 23 9.50 1.65 1.02
CA ILE A 23 10.49 2.58 0.47
C ILE A 23 10.19 2.92 -0.99
N ALA A 24 9.67 1.96 -1.77
CA ALA A 24 9.27 2.23 -3.14
C ALA A 24 8.11 3.24 -3.23
N PHE A 25 7.07 3.09 -2.39
CA PHE A 25 5.98 4.09 -2.31
C PHE A 25 6.43 5.43 -1.70
N TYR A 26 7.41 5.41 -0.80
CA TYR A 26 8.04 6.64 -0.33
C TYR A 26 8.74 7.37 -1.48
N GLY A 27 9.57 6.67 -2.26
CA GLY A 27 10.23 7.25 -3.42
C GLY A 27 9.25 7.78 -4.46
N MET A 28 8.18 7.02 -4.73
CA MET A 28 7.10 7.45 -5.64
C MET A 28 6.40 8.71 -5.14
N SER A 29 5.88 8.71 -3.91
CA SER A 29 5.14 9.86 -3.35
C SER A 29 6.02 11.09 -3.18
N THR A 30 7.27 10.92 -2.74
CA THR A 30 8.24 12.03 -2.62
C THR A 30 8.77 12.54 -3.95
N PHE A 31 8.56 11.80 -5.05
CA PHE A 31 8.74 12.31 -6.41
C PHE A 31 7.49 13.02 -6.92
N GLU A 32 6.31 12.43 -6.70
CA GLU A 32 5.02 12.97 -7.13
C GLU A 32 4.70 14.32 -6.44
N GLY A 33 4.97 14.46 -5.14
CA GLY A 33 4.71 15.69 -4.39
C GLY A 33 5.39 16.93 -5.00
N PRO A 34 6.71 16.89 -5.28
CA PRO A 34 7.40 17.93 -6.03
C PRO A 34 6.82 18.18 -7.43
N MET A 35 6.40 17.14 -8.16
CA MET A 35 5.73 17.34 -9.45
C MET A 35 4.41 18.12 -9.27
N MET A 36 3.60 17.76 -8.28
CA MET A 36 2.33 18.42 -7.96
C MET A 36 2.48 19.83 -7.38
N SER A 37 3.69 20.24 -6.95
CA SER A 37 3.95 21.61 -6.48
C SER A 37 4.34 22.57 -7.62
N ILE A 38 4.63 22.04 -8.82
CA ILE A 38 4.83 22.85 -10.02
C ILE A 38 3.48 23.44 -10.44
N LYS A 39 3.40 24.78 -10.58
CA LYS A 39 2.14 25.50 -10.86
C LYS A 39 1.31 24.92 -11.99
N THR A 40 1.94 24.53 -13.10
CA THR A 40 1.25 23.95 -14.26
C THR A 40 0.60 22.61 -13.92
N VAL A 41 1.29 21.74 -13.18
CA VAL A 41 0.75 20.46 -12.73
C VAL A 41 -0.30 20.68 -11.65
N ASN A 42 -0.02 21.56 -10.70
CA ASN A 42 -0.95 21.91 -9.62
C ASN A 42 -2.27 22.48 -10.16
N SER A 43 -2.22 23.24 -11.27
CA SER A 43 -3.41 23.73 -11.93
C SER A 43 -4.39 22.60 -12.26
N LEU A 44 -3.90 21.38 -12.53
CA LEU A 44 -4.66 20.17 -12.83
C LEU A 44 -4.95 19.30 -11.60
N SER A 45 -3.98 19.14 -10.71
CA SER A 45 -4.11 18.23 -9.56
C SER A 45 -4.82 18.84 -8.34
N HIS A 46 -4.92 20.17 -8.27
CA HIS A 46 -5.55 20.85 -7.14
C HIS A 46 -7.07 20.63 -7.15
N TYR A 47 -7.64 20.40 -5.97
CA TYR A 47 -9.05 20.03 -5.75
C TYR A 47 -9.53 18.72 -6.40
N THR A 48 -8.66 17.98 -7.09
CA THR A 48 -9.02 16.68 -7.67
C THR A 48 -8.60 15.53 -6.77
N ASP A 49 -9.13 14.35 -7.08
CA ASP A 49 -8.81 13.08 -6.45
C ASP A 49 -7.33 12.69 -6.62
N TRP A 50 -6.57 13.36 -7.50
CA TRP A 50 -5.12 13.16 -7.60
C TRP A 50 -4.45 13.46 -6.25
N THR A 51 -4.83 14.55 -5.58
CA THR A 51 -4.30 14.85 -4.24
C THR A 51 -4.59 13.73 -3.24
N ILE A 52 -5.76 13.10 -3.32
CA ILE A 52 -6.13 11.97 -2.47
C ILE A 52 -5.30 10.73 -2.83
N GLY A 53 -5.04 10.48 -4.12
CA GLY A 53 -4.14 9.42 -4.60
C GLY A 53 -2.72 9.59 -4.09
N HIS A 54 -2.19 10.82 -4.13
CA HIS A 54 -0.88 11.17 -3.59
C HIS A 54 -0.80 10.90 -2.09
N VAL A 55 -1.78 11.41 -1.33
CA VAL A 55 -1.85 11.22 0.13
C VAL A 55 -1.88 9.75 0.49
N HIS A 56 -2.69 8.92 -0.17
CA HIS A 56 -2.80 7.50 0.17
C HIS A 56 -1.57 6.71 -0.28
N SER A 57 -0.93 7.08 -1.39
CA SER A 57 0.37 6.50 -1.79
C SER A 57 1.43 6.69 -0.69
N GLY A 58 1.47 7.87 -0.06
CA GLY A 58 2.33 8.13 1.11
C GLY A 58 1.83 7.47 2.40
N ALA A 59 0.54 7.61 2.72
CA ALA A 59 -0.01 7.16 4.00
C ALA A 59 -0.11 5.63 4.09
N LEU A 60 -0.67 4.97 3.08
CA LEU A 60 -0.84 3.52 3.06
C LEU A 60 0.38 2.81 2.48
N GLY A 61 0.89 3.33 1.37
CA GLY A 61 2.01 2.73 0.64
C GLY A 61 3.34 2.86 1.38
N TRP A 62 3.64 4.02 1.95
CA TRP A 62 4.85 4.24 2.75
C TRP A 62 4.62 4.02 4.25
N VAL A 63 3.88 4.92 4.91
CA VAL A 63 3.77 4.95 6.38
C VAL A 63 3.18 3.65 6.91
N GLY A 64 2.05 3.20 6.35
CA GLY A 64 1.40 1.96 6.77
C GLY A 64 2.31 0.74 6.59
N MET A 65 2.90 0.57 5.40
CA MET A 65 3.76 -0.59 5.11
C MET A 65 5.02 -0.65 5.98
N ILE A 66 5.69 0.48 6.22
CA ILE A 66 6.89 0.49 7.07
C ILE A 66 6.51 0.22 8.53
N SER A 67 5.40 0.77 9.02
CA SER A 67 4.88 0.52 10.36
C SER A 67 4.46 -0.94 10.54
N PHE A 68 3.79 -1.55 9.56
CA PHE A 68 3.44 -2.97 9.61
C PHE A 68 4.68 -3.85 9.68
N GLY A 69 5.69 -3.60 8.84
CA GLY A 69 6.96 -4.32 8.89
C GLY A 69 7.64 -4.20 10.25
N ALA A 70 7.69 -2.98 10.81
CA ALA A 70 8.26 -2.73 12.12
C ALA A 70 7.51 -3.48 13.23
N ILE A 71 6.17 -3.45 13.23
CA ILE A 71 5.35 -4.17 14.21
C ILE A 71 5.59 -5.68 14.12
N TYR A 72 5.58 -6.26 12.92
CA TYR A 72 5.86 -7.69 12.74
C TYR A 72 7.25 -8.09 13.23
N PHE A 73 8.25 -7.22 13.08
CA PHE A 73 9.60 -7.47 13.58
C PHE A 73 9.70 -7.35 15.11
N MET A 74 9.02 -6.37 15.71
CA MET A 74 9.14 -6.05 17.13
C MET A 74 8.28 -6.93 18.03
N VAL A 75 7.06 -7.27 17.63
CA VAL A 75 6.10 -7.99 18.49
C VAL A 75 6.68 -9.29 19.08
N PRO A 76 7.30 -10.21 18.31
CA PRO A 76 7.87 -11.41 18.92
C PRO A 76 8.96 -11.09 19.95
N LYS A 77 9.78 -10.06 19.71
CA LYS A 77 10.87 -9.69 20.63
C LYS A 77 10.34 -9.10 21.93
N LEU A 78 9.36 -8.21 21.83
CA LEU A 78 8.76 -7.53 23.00
C LEU A 78 7.98 -8.52 23.89
N TRP A 79 7.40 -9.56 23.30
CA TRP A 79 6.66 -10.61 24.04
C TRP A 79 7.48 -11.90 24.27
N ASN A 80 8.80 -11.84 24.07
CA ASN A 80 9.72 -12.98 24.25
C ASN A 80 9.24 -14.28 23.56
N ARG A 81 8.80 -14.17 22.31
CA ARG A 81 8.35 -15.27 21.45
C ARG A 81 9.42 -15.60 20.41
N GLU A 82 9.62 -16.89 20.14
CA GLU A 82 10.58 -17.35 19.13
C GLU A 82 10.29 -16.80 17.72
N ARG A 83 9.00 -16.73 17.35
CA ARG A 83 8.52 -16.20 16.07
C ARG A 83 7.07 -15.72 16.15
N LEU A 84 6.62 -15.04 15.10
CA LEU A 84 5.20 -14.76 14.88
C LEU A 84 4.38 -16.05 14.76
N TYR A 85 3.09 -15.96 15.08
CA TYR A 85 2.12 -17.04 14.98
C TYR A 85 2.15 -17.70 13.59
N SER A 86 2.10 -16.92 12.51
CA SER A 86 2.20 -17.40 11.12
C SER A 86 2.92 -16.40 10.22
N LEU A 87 3.92 -16.86 9.45
CA LEU A 87 4.58 -16.06 8.41
C LEU A 87 3.79 -16.06 7.09
N ARG A 88 2.99 -17.09 6.83
CA ARG A 88 2.07 -17.11 5.67
C ARG A 88 1.02 -16.03 5.79
N LEU A 89 0.49 -15.76 6.99
CA LEU A 89 -0.45 -14.66 7.21
C LEU A 89 0.19 -13.28 6.96
N VAL A 90 1.48 -13.11 7.27
CA VAL A 90 2.23 -11.89 6.89
C VAL A 90 2.30 -11.75 5.37
N THR A 91 2.52 -12.85 4.66
CA THR A 91 2.52 -12.85 3.18
C THR A 91 1.16 -12.48 2.60
N TRP A 92 0.07 -13.00 3.16
CA TRP A 92 -1.30 -12.62 2.77
C TRP A 92 -1.58 -11.15 3.02
N HIS A 93 -1.20 -10.64 4.20
CA HIS A 93 -1.31 -9.23 4.51
C HIS A 93 -0.51 -8.38 3.51
N PHE A 94 0.74 -8.76 3.21
CA PHE A 94 1.56 -8.07 2.21
C PHE A 94 0.85 -7.95 0.86
N TRP A 95 0.27 -9.03 0.34
CA TRP A 95 -0.42 -9.00 -0.96
C TRP A 95 -1.71 -8.19 -0.94
N LEU A 96 -2.52 -8.34 0.10
CA LEU A 96 -3.76 -7.57 0.26
C LEU A 96 -3.49 -6.07 0.38
N ALA A 97 -2.50 -5.70 1.20
CA ALA A 97 -2.08 -4.31 1.36
C ALA A 97 -1.51 -3.75 0.05
N THR A 98 -0.61 -4.49 -0.62
CA THR A 98 0.02 -4.04 -1.87
C THR A 98 -0.98 -3.89 -3.00
N LEU A 99 -1.84 -4.90 -3.23
CA LEU A 99 -2.84 -4.82 -4.27
C LEU A 99 -3.90 -3.76 -3.96
N GLY A 100 -4.30 -3.64 -2.68
CA GLY A 100 -5.22 -2.60 -2.23
C GLY A 100 -4.71 -1.19 -2.52
N ILE A 101 -3.45 -0.88 -2.19
CA ILE A 101 -2.88 0.45 -2.46
C ILE A 101 -2.64 0.69 -3.96
N VAL A 102 -2.24 -0.32 -4.73
CA VAL A 102 -2.06 -0.16 -6.18
C VAL A 102 -3.39 0.17 -6.87
N VAL A 103 -4.47 -0.54 -6.50
CA VAL A 103 -5.82 -0.24 -7.00
C VAL A 103 -6.24 1.15 -6.56
N TYR A 104 -6.07 1.50 -5.29
CA TYR A 104 -6.44 2.81 -4.76
C TYR A 104 -5.73 3.95 -5.52
N ALA A 105 -4.40 3.90 -5.61
CA ALA A 105 -3.59 4.93 -6.26
C ALA A 105 -3.93 5.06 -7.75
N SER A 106 -4.04 3.94 -8.46
CA SER A 106 -4.33 3.93 -9.90
C SER A 106 -5.68 4.56 -10.21
N VAL A 107 -6.70 4.23 -9.43
CA VAL A 107 -8.06 4.75 -9.61
C VAL A 107 -8.11 6.25 -9.32
N MET A 108 -7.41 6.72 -8.29
CA MET A 108 -7.35 8.15 -7.92
C MET A 108 -6.55 9.00 -8.91
N TRP A 109 -5.51 8.45 -9.53
CA TRP A 109 -4.83 9.16 -10.63
C TRP A 109 -5.75 9.35 -11.83
N VAL A 110 -6.44 8.29 -12.25
CA VAL A 110 -7.36 8.37 -13.40
C VAL A 110 -8.51 9.34 -13.08
N SER A 111 -9.14 9.22 -11.91
CA SER A 111 -10.24 10.10 -11.52
C SER A 111 -9.79 11.55 -11.34
N GLY A 112 -8.59 11.77 -10.78
CA GLY A 112 -8.02 13.10 -10.60
C GLY A 112 -7.70 13.81 -11.90
N ILE A 113 -7.10 13.10 -12.86
CA ILE A 113 -6.87 13.63 -14.22
C ILE A 113 -8.21 13.92 -14.90
N MET A 114 -9.17 12.99 -14.82
CA MET A 114 -10.49 13.17 -15.43
C MET A 114 -11.23 14.40 -14.88
N GLN A 115 -11.28 14.59 -13.55
CA GLN A 115 -11.85 15.79 -12.93
C GLN A 115 -11.17 17.06 -13.43
N GLY A 116 -9.82 17.06 -13.38
CA GLY A 116 -9.05 18.23 -13.77
C GLY A 116 -9.28 18.62 -15.23
N LEU A 117 -9.38 17.65 -16.13
CA LEU A 117 -9.68 17.87 -17.55
C LEU A 117 -11.12 18.31 -17.76
N MET A 118 -12.11 17.61 -17.18
CA MET A 118 -13.53 17.98 -17.33
C MET A 118 -13.82 19.40 -16.85
N TRP A 119 -13.20 19.85 -15.75
CA TRP A 119 -13.40 21.19 -15.20
C TRP A 119 -12.75 22.32 -16.01
N ARG A 120 -11.85 22.00 -16.94
CA ARG A 120 -11.15 23.02 -17.77
C ARG A 120 -11.44 22.88 -19.26
N GLU A 121 -12.30 21.95 -19.65
CA GLU A 121 -12.59 21.70 -21.06
C GLU A 121 -13.52 22.81 -21.58
N TYR A 122 -13.06 23.50 -22.62
CA TYR A 122 -13.82 24.52 -23.33
C TYR A 122 -14.10 24.06 -24.76
N ASP A 123 -15.31 24.33 -25.26
CA ASP A 123 -15.65 24.10 -26.66
C ASP A 123 -15.05 25.18 -27.59
N GLU A 124 -15.27 25.04 -28.90
CA GLU A 124 -14.78 25.99 -29.91
C GLU A 124 -15.36 27.41 -29.71
N GLN A 125 -16.47 27.53 -28.98
CA GLN A 125 -17.18 28.76 -28.69
C GLN A 125 -16.75 29.39 -27.35
N GLY A 126 -15.89 28.70 -26.57
CA GLY A 126 -15.39 29.17 -25.29
C GLY A 126 -16.33 28.91 -24.10
N PHE A 127 -17.34 28.05 -24.25
CA PHE A 127 -18.18 27.60 -23.14
C PHE A 127 -17.58 26.35 -22.48
N LEU A 128 -17.85 26.15 -21.18
CA LEU A 128 -17.47 24.94 -20.48
C LEU A 128 -18.26 23.75 -21.01
N VAL A 129 -17.55 22.69 -21.42
CA VAL A 129 -18.15 21.49 -22.01
C VAL A 129 -18.94 20.68 -20.97
N TYR A 130 -18.43 20.60 -19.74
CA TYR A 130 -19.03 19.78 -18.69
C TYR A 130 -19.52 20.64 -17.53
N SER A 131 -20.73 20.33 -17.07
CA SER A 131 -21.22 20.80 -15.77
C SER A 131 -20.53 20.05 -14.63
N PHE A 132 -20.48 20.68 -13.44
CA PHE A 132 -19.91 20.03 -12.26
C PHE A 132 -20.64 18.73 -11.88
N ALA A 133 -21.97 18.69 -12.07
CA ALA A 133 -22.78 17.51 -11.77
C ALA A 133 -22.41 16.31 -12.65
N GLU A 134 -22.08 16.54 -13.93
CA GLU A 134 -21.61 15.48 -14.83
C GLU A 134 -20.27 14.91 -14.39
N THR A 135 -19.34 15.77 -13.96
CA THR A 135 -18.08 15.29 -13.38
C THR A 135 -18.33 14.44 -12.14
N VAL A 136 -19.18 14.89 -11.21
CA VAL A 136 -19.51 14.11 -10.00
C VAL A 136 -20.12 12.75 -10.35
N ALA A 137 -21.06 12.71 -11.30
CA ALA A 137 -21.68 11.47 -11.75
C ALA A 137 -20.63 10.51 -12.35
N ALA A 138 -19.69 11.04 -13.15
CA ALA A 138 -18.61 10.26 -13.74
C ALA A 138 -17.63 9.69 -12.70
N MET A 139 -17.51 10.30 -11.51
CA MET A 139 -16.61 9.84 -10.46
C MET A 139 -17.09 8.62 -9.68
N HIS A 140 -18.40 8.33 -9.72
CA HIS A 140 -18.98 7.24 -8.93
C HIS A 140 -18.25 5.88 -9.08
N PRO A 141 -17.96 5.34 -10.28
CA PRO A 141 -17.23 4.07 -10.42
C PRO A 141 -15.84 4.11 -9.77
N TYR A 142 -15.15 5.25 -9.83
CA TYR A 142 -13.85 5.42 -9.19
C TYR A 142 -13.96 5.39 -7.66
N TYR A 143 -15.03 5.95 -7.09
CA TYR A 143 -15.25 5.86 -5.64
C TYR A 143 -15.56 4.44 -5.16
N VAL A 144 -16.27 3.65 -5.96
CA VAL A 144 -16.49 2.23 -5.66
C VAL A 144 -15.17 1.46 -5.70
N MET A 145 -14.36 1.65 -6.74
CA MET A 145 -13.07 0.97 -6.87
C MET A 145 -12.07 1.39 -5.78
N ARG A 146 -12.10 2.67 -5.38
CA ARG A 146 -11.34 3.18 -4.22
C ARG A 146 -11.74 2.46 -2.93
N ALA A 147 -13.04 2.30 -2.69
CA ALA A 147 -13.54 1.60 -1.52
C ALA A 147 -13.13 0.12 -1.52
N ILE A 148 -13.14 -0.55 -2.67
CA ILE A 148 -12.64 -1.93 -2.81
C ILE A 148 -11.15 -2.00 -2.48
N GLY A 149 -10.31 -1.14 -3.04
CA GLY A 149 -8.87 -1.10 -2.74
C GLY A 149 -8.61 -0.85 -1.24
N GLY A 150 -9.34 0.09 -0.64
CA GLY A 150 -9.28 0.35 0.80
C GLY A 150 -9.74 -0.83 1.65
N ALA A 151 -10.80 -1.53 1.26
CA ALA A 151 -11.30 -2.71 1.96
C ALA A 151 -10.31 -3.88 1.91
N MET A 152 -9.59 -4.06 0.79
CA MET A 152 -8.51 -5.03 0.68
C MET A 152 -7.38 -4.72 1.65
N TYR A 153 -6.96 -3.45 1.70
CA TYR A 153 -5.93 -3.00 2.63
C TYR A 153 -6.35 -3.21 4.10
N LEU A 154 -7.58 -2.83 4.44
CA LEU A 154 -8.16 -3.03 5.77
C LEU A 154 -8.24 -4.51 6.15
N SER A 155 -8.65 -5.38 5.22
CA SER A 155 -8.68 -6.83 5.43
C SER A 155 -7.27 -7.36 5.75
N GLY A 156 -6.24 -6.85 5.08
CA GLY A 156 -4.85 -7.12 5.43
C GLY A 156 -4.48 -6.70 6.86
N ALA A 157 -4.90 -5.50 7.28
CA ALA A 157 -4.67 -5.02 8.64
C ALA A 157 -5.41 -5.85 9.70
N LEU A 158 -6.61 -6.37 9.40
CA LEU A 158 -7.32 -7.31 10.27
C LEU A 158 -6.57 -8.64 10.41
N ILE A 159 -5.98 -9.16 9.32
CA ILE A 159 -5.09 -10.33 9.38
C ILE A 159 -3.88 -10.04 10.26
N MET A 160 -3.31 -8.83 10.19
CA MET A 160 -2.23 -8.43 11.10
C MET A 160 -2.67 -8.46 12.56
N ALA A 161 -3.79 -7.81 12.87
CA ALA A 161 -4.32 -7.75 14.23
C ALA A 161 -4.51 -9.16 14.81
N TRP A 162 -5.10 -10.07 14.03
CA TRP A 162 -5.24 -11.47 14.41
C TRP A 162 -3.90 -12.18 14.63
N ASN A 163 -2.96 -12.08 13.68
CA ASN A 163 -1.66 -12.72 13.76
C ASN A 163 -0.84 -12.22 14.98
N VAL A 164 -0.87 -10.92 15.23
CA VAL A 164 -0.25 -10.29 16.40
C VAL A 164 -0.90 -10.74 17.70
N ALA A 165 -2.24 -10.74 17.78
CA ALA A 165 -2.96 -11.21 18.97
C ALA A 165 -2.61 -12.67 19.30
N MET A 166 -2.62 -13.56 18.31
CA MET A 166 -2.25 -14.97 18.52
C MET A 166 -0.79 -15.14 18.94
N THR A 167 0.11 -14.29 18.42
CA THR A 167 1.52 -14.27 18.84
C THR A 167 1.66 -13.85 20.30
N ILE A 168 0.94 -12.79 20.71
CA ILE A 168 0.94 -12.28 22.09
C ILE A 168 0.41 -13.34 23.05
N LEU A 169 -0.67 -14.04 22.67
CA LEU A 169 -1.25 -15.15 23.45
C LEU A 169 -0.33 -16.39 23.50
N GLY A 170 0.64 -16.50 22.60
CA GLY A 170 1.64 -17.56 22.62
C GLY A 170 1.32 -18.78 21.80
N TYR A 171 0.29 -18.69 20.97
CA TYR A 171 0.00 -19.73 20.01
C TYR A 171 1.04 -19.71 18.89
N ARG A 172 1.32 -20.89 18.35
CA ARG A 172 2.18 -21.08 17.20
C ARG A 172 1.45 -21.97 16.21
N ARG A 173 1.30 -21.50 14.97
CA ARG A 173 0.73 -22.31 13.91
C ARG A 173 1.80 -23.24 13.35
N GLU A 174 1.53 -24.53 13.29
CA GLU A 174 2.33 -25.47 12.52
C GLU A 174 2.02 -25.27 11.04
N GLU A 175 3.05 -24.99 10.26
CA GLU A 175 2.97 -24.71 8.82
C GLU A 175 4.16 -25.38 8.13
N ASP A 176 3.95 -25.93 6.93
CA ASP A 176 5.06 -26.44 6.13
C ASP A 176 6.05 -25.31 5.81
N PRO A 177 7.32 -25.64 5.55
CA PRO A 177 8.33 -24.68 5.15
C PRO A 177 7.82 -23.79 4.01
N MET A 178 8.08 -22.48 4.09
CA MET A 178 7.72 -21.59 3.00
C MET A 178 8.55 -21.93 1.75
N PRO A 179 8.01 -21.77 0.53
CA PRO A 179 8.78 -21.99 -0.68
C PRO A 179 10.07 -21.16 -0.68
N GLY A 180 11.23 -21.80 -0.75
CA GLY A 180 12.55 -21.16 -0.73
C GLY A 180 13.15 -20.92 0.66
N SER A 181 12.49 -21.30 1.76
CA SER A 181 13.15 -21.34 3.07
C SER A 181 14.09 -22.55 3.13
N VAL A 182 15.40 -22.31 3.30
CA VAL A 182 16.35 -23.39 3.60
C VAL A 182 15.95 -24.02 4.93
N PRO A 183 15.82 -25.36 5.03
CA PRO A 183 15.56 -26.01 6.31
C PRO A 183 16.63 -25.55 7.30
N ALA A 184 16.22 -25.15 8.50
CA ALA A 184 17.17 -24.88 9.57
C ALA A 184 18.04 -26.13 9.73
N LEU A 185 19.36 -25.99 9.50
CA LEU A 185 20.32 -27.04 9.79
C LEU A 185 20.07 -27.48 11.23
N GLN A 186 19.56 -28.70 11.40
CA GLN A 186 19.54 -29.35 12.69
C GLN A 186 21.00 -29.47 13.11
N LEU A 187 21.44 -28.59 14.00
CA LEU A 187 22.69 -28.80 14.72
C LEU A 187 22.53 -30.13 15.44
N ALA A 188 23.24 -31.15 14.94
CA ALA A 188 23.35 -32.43 15.59
C ALA A 188 23.77 -32.15 17.04
N ARG A 189 22.94 -32.60 17.99
CA ARG A 189 23.27 -32.59 19.41
C ARG A 189 24.38 -33.58 19.69
#